data_AF-A0A6F8PSN4-F1
#
_entry.id   AF-A0A6F8PSN4-F1
#
_cell.length_a   1.000
_cell.length_b   1.000
_cell.length_c   1.000
_cell.angle_alpha   90.00
_cell.angle_beta   90.00
_cell.angle_gamma   90.00
#
_symmetry.space_group_name_H-M   'P 1'
#
loop_
_entity.id
_entity.type
_entity.pdbx_description
1 polymer ?
#
loop_
_entity_poly.entity_id
_entity_poly.type
_entity_poly.pdbx_seq_one_letter_code
_entity_poly.pdbx_strand_id
1 'polypeptide(L)' 'MHQISEKLIPLSKAAQKFGQQPETVRKKIIAGQIKGAERINGRWYFTEISLCNAIQNLRGGADDDQH' A
#
# COMPACT_ATOMS: atom_id res chain seq x y z
N MET A 1 -14.97 -20.08 -11.12
CA MET A 1 -13.83 -19.98 -10.19
C MET A 1 -13.08 -18.71 -10.55
N HIS A 2 -13.19 -17.64 -9.76
CA HIS A 2 -12.45 -16.41 -10.06
C HIS A 2 -10.97 -16.67 -9.83
N GLN A 3 -10.21 -16.70 -10.92
CA GLN A 3 -8.76 -16.79 -10.90
C GLN A 3 -8.24 -15.50 -10.26
N ILE A 4 -7.99 -15.56 -8.96
CA ILE A 4 -7.31 -14.49 -8.22
C ILE A 4 -5.84 -14.58 -8.67
N SER A 5 -5.56 -14.05 -9.87
CA SER A 5 -4.19 -13.79 -10.26
C SER A 5 -3.65 -12.79 -9.26
N GLU A 6 -2.86 -13.26 -8.29
CA GLU A 6 -2.18 -12.42 -7.31
C GLU A 6 -1.22 -11.50 -8.06
N LYS A 7 -1.76 -10.38 -8.54
CA LYS A 7 -1.00 -9.37 -9.24
C LYS A 7 -0.11 -8.69 -8.21
N LEU A 8 1.19 -8.95 -8.31
CA LEU A 8 2.20 -8.20 -7.60
C LEU A 8 2.26 -6.79 -8.19
N ILE A 9 1.81 -5.83 -7.39
CA ILE A 9 1.78 -4.41 -7.73
C ILE A 9 3.11 -3.80 -7.29
N PRO A 10 3.93 -3.28 -8.22
CA PRO A 10 5.18 -2.64 -7.84
C PRO A 10 4.91 -1.36 -7.03
N LEU A 11 5.85 -1.00 -6.16
CA LEU A 11 5.78 0.20 -5.32
C LEU A 11 5.36 1.45 -6.09
N SER A 12 5.87 1.67 -7.31
CA SER A 12 5.52 2.87 -8.11
C SER A 12 4.03 2.94 -8.47
N LYS A 13 3.39 1.79 -8.69
CA LYS A 13 1.95 1.72 -9.00
C LYS A 13 1.11 1.77 -7.73
N ALA A 14 1.60 1.14 -6.66
CA ALA A 14 1.00 1.25 -5.33
C ALA A 14 1.00 2.71 -4.85
N ALA A 15 2.13 3.42 -5.00
CA ALA A 15 2.29 4.82 -4.62
C ALA A 15 1.28 5.75 -5.31
N GLN A 16 1.04 5.55 -6.61
CA GLN A 16 -0.02 6.25 -7.34
C GLN A 16 -1.42 5.99 -6.77
N LYS A 17 -1.70 4.75 -6.34
CA LYS A 17 -2.97 4.40 -5.69
C LYS A 17 -3.11 5.02 -4.30
N PHE A 18 -2.01 5.14 -3.56
CA PHE A 18 -1.97 5.87 -2.29
C PHE A 18 -2.06 7.39 -2.46
N GLY A 19 -1.85 7.92 -3.68
CA GLY A 19 -1.73 9.36 -3.91
C GLY A 19 -0.48 9.96 -3.24
N GLN A 20 0.56 9.15 -3.02
CA GLN A 20 1.79 9.57 -2.34
C GLN A 20 3.02 9.28 -3.20
N GLN A 21 4.13 9.95 -2.89
CA GLN A 21 5.39 9.66 -3.55
C GLN A 21 5.93 8.28 -3.13
N PRO A 22 6.54 7.52 -4.06
CA PRO A 22 7.07 6.19 -3.77
C PRO A 22 8.12 6.18 -2.66
N GLU A 23 8.90 7.25 -2.51
CA GLU A 23 9.83 7.41 -1.39
C GLU A 23 9.12 7.51 -0.04
N THR A 24 8.04 8.29 0.04
CA THR A 24 7.22 8.40 1.26
C THR A 24 6.60 7.06 1.61
N VAL A 25 6.03 6.35 0.63
CA VAL A 25 5.47 5.01 0.84
C VAL A 25 6.56 4.05 1.31
N ARG A 26 7.76 4.09 0.70
CA ARG A 26 8.91 3.29 1.14
C ARG A 26 9.29 3.57 2.59
N LYS A 27 9.39 4.84 3.00
CA LYS A 27 9.67 5.22 4.39
C LYS A 27 8.60 4.68 5.35
N LYS A 28 7.32 4.77 4.97
CA LYS A 28 6.19 4.23 5.75
C LYS A 28 6.22 2.71 5.89
N ILE A 29 6.62 1.98 4.84
CA ILE A 29 6.85 0.53 4.90
C ILE A 29 7.97 0.22 5.90
N ILE A 30 9.12 0.90 5.78
CA ILE A 30 10.27 0.70 6.68
C ILE A 30 9.92 1.05 8.12
N ALA A 31 9.13 2.09 8.34
CA ALA A 31 8.63 2.49 9.65
C ALA A 31 7.51 1.55 10.20
N GLY A 32 7.07 0.56 9.42
CA GLY A 32 6.02 -0.38 9.82
C GLY A 32 4.59 0.18 9.79
N GLN A 33 4.38 1.39 9.26
CA GLN A 33 3.05 2.00 9.10
C GLN A 33 2.24 1.36 7.96
N ILE A 34 2.92 0.86 6.92
CA ILE A 34 2.29 0.14 5.82
C ILE A 34 2.75 -1.32 5.88
N LYS A 35 1.80 -2.22 6.12
CA LYS A 35 2.03 -3.66 6.20
C LYS A 35 1.60 -4.38 4.91
N GLY A 36 2.18 -5.55 4.66
CA GLY A 36 1.87 -6.36 3.47
C GLY A 36 2.62 -5.94 2.20
N ALA A 37 3.70 -5.17 2.35
CA ALA A 37 4.68 -4.99 1.28
C ALA A 37 5.71 -6.12 1.37
N GLU A 38 5.95 -6.80 0.26
CA GLU A 38 6.97 -7.83 0.13
C GLU A 38 8.17 -7.31 -0.67
N ARG A 39 9.36 -7.67 -0.22
CA ARG A 39 10.61 -7.30 -0.91
C ARG A 39 11.11 -8.46 -1.74
N ILE A 40 10.97 -8.35 -3.06
CA ILE A 40 11.38 -9.37 -4.03
C ILE A 40 12.49 -8.77 -4.90
N ASN A 41 13.65 -9.42 -4.94
CA ASN A 41 14.79 -8.99 -5.76
C ASN A 41 15.17 -7.51 -5.53
N GLY A 42 15.16 -7.07 -4.27
CA GLY A 42 15.48 -5.69 -3.87
C GLY A 42 14.39 -4.65 -4.12
N ARG A 43 13.29 -5.00 -4.78
CA ARG A 43 12.16 -4.13 -5.06
C ARG A 43 10.97 -4.44 -4.16
N TRP A 44 10.18 -3.42 -3.85
CA TRP A 44 8.98 -3.56 -3.02
C TRP A 44 7.74 -3.80 -3.90
N TYR A 45 6.96 -4.80 -3.52
CA TYR A 45 5.73 -5.22 -4.18
C TYR A 45 4.62 -5.30 -3.15
N PHE A 46 3.39 -5.08 -3.62
CA PHE A 46 2.18 -5.22 -2.85
C PHE A 46 1.27 -6.20 -3.55
N THR A 47 0.56 -7.02 -2.79
CA THR A 47 -0.60 -7.72 -3.31
C THR A 47 -1.78 -6.77 -3.40
N GLU A 48 -2.74 -7.07 -4.26
CA GLU A 48 -3.95 -6.25 -4.44
C GLU A 48 -4.73 -6.11 -3.10
N ILE A 49 -4.75 -7.18 -2.31
CA ILE A 49 -5.38 -7.23 -0.98
C ILE A 49 -4.63 -6.35 0.02
N SER A 50 -3.31 -6.53 0.16
CA SER A 50 -2.51 -5.72 1.09
C SER A 50 -2.52 -4.24 0.72
N LEU A 51 -2.50 -3.92 -0.58
CA LEU A 51 -2.62 -2.55 -1.06
C LEU A 51 -3.96 -1.93 -0.66
N CYS A 52 -5.06 -2.65 -0.88
CA CYS A 52 -6.40 -2.19 -0.52
C CYS A 52 -6.51 -1.93 0.99
N ASN A 53 -6.06 -2.88 1.81
CA ASN A 53 -6.05 -2.74 3.28
C ASN A 53 -5.17 -1.55 3.74
N ALA A 54 -3.99 -1.38 3.14
CA ALA A 54 -3.10 -0.27 3.47
C ALA A 54 -3.73 1.09 3.11
N ILE A 55 -4.44 1.19 1.97
CA ILE A 55 -5.13 2.43 1.57
C ILE A 55 -6.23 2.78 2.57
N GLN A 56 -7.01 1.78 3.02
CA GLN A 56 -8.06 1.99 4.02
C GLN A 56 -7.49 2.46 5.36
N ASN A 57 -6.38 1.87 5.82
CA ASN A 57 -5.71 2.28 7.06
C ASN A 57 -5.12 3.70 6.97
N LEU A 58 -4.71 4.16 5.79
CA LEU A 58 -4.20 5.53 5.59
C LEU A 58 -5.32 6.57 5.48
N ARG A 59 -6.52 6.17 5.03
CA ARG A 59 -7.70 7.05 4.97
C ARG A 59 -8.46 7.12 6.30
N GLY A 60 -8.38 6.10 7.14
CA GLY A 60 -9.04 6.04 8.46
C GLY A 60 -8.44 6.92 9.56
N GLY A 61 -7.75 8.00 9.20
CA GLY A 61 -7.15 8.98 10.13
C GLY A 61 -7.58 10.41 9.82
N ALA A 62 -8.79 10.59 9.29
CA ALA A 62 -9.41 11.88 9.03
C ALA A 62 -10.89 11.81 9.42
N ASP A 63 -11.15 11.46 10.69
CA ASP A 63 -12.42 11.74 11.36
C ASP A 63 -12.06 12.34 12.73
N ASP A 64 -11.53 13.55 12.67
CA ASP A 64 -11.80 14.57 13.69
C ASP A 64 -12.53 15.69 12.93
N ASP A 65 -13.73 16.00 13.42
CA ASP A 65 -14.63 17.08 13.02
C ASP A 65 -15.44 16.89 11.72
N GLN A 66 -16.67 16.35 11.87
CA GLN A 66 -17.87 17.07 11.42
C GLN A 66 -19.17 16.58 12.10
N HIS A 67 -19.69 17.49 12.94
CA HIS A 67 -21.06 17.68 13.45
C HIS A 67 -21.37 17.30 14.91
#